data_AF-A0AAN5CDY3-F1
#
_entry.id   AF-A0AAN5CDY3-F1
#
_cell.length_a   1.000
_cell.length_b   1.000
_cell.length_c   1.000
_cell.angle_alpha   90.00
_cell.angle_beta   90.00
_cell.angle_gamma   90.00
#
_symmetry.space_group_name_H-M   'P 1'
#
loop_
_entity.id
_entity.type
_entity.pdbx_description
1 polymer ?
#
loop_
_entity_poly.entity_id
_entity_poly.type
_entity_poly.pdbx_seq_one_letter_code
_entity_poly.pdbx_strand_id
1 'polypeptide(L)'
;MHNPFAHLLMLNSSIFSQAPSAFYAIRAVDLSIHIFDLILIPFSILAVLRAGVMHRNFRLQICFANLYYAIGCLSRFMIVYYEFNDMPVREDDYVLFAAEVARTFVLDYFCTIVYSLSVERTVALHFWSWYERGSPSTLLVLIFVELLSLVPDIALPYISRLGVISHFPVFIFQVAAWTTSILVGFPL
;
A
#
# COMPACT_ATOMS: atom_id res chain seq x y z
N MET A 1 -21.49 28.34 -3.17
CA MET A 1 -21.62 27.20 -2.25
C MET A 1 -20.31 26.43 -2.30
N HIS A 2 -19.51 26.48 -1.24
CA HIS A 2 -18.33 25.60 -1.13
C HIS A 2 -18.86 24.18 -1.04
N ASN A 3 -18.51 23.32 -2.00
CA ASN A 3 -18.87 21.92 -1.95
C ASN A 3 -18.04 21.29 -0.82
N PRO A 4 -18.63 20.92 0.34
CA PRO A 4 -17.87 20.34 1.45
C PRO A 4 -17.21 19.01 1.06
N PHE A 5 -17.62 18.44 -0.08
CA PHE A 5 -17.15 17.18 -0.63
C PHE A 5 -15.99 17.31 -1.63
N ALA A 6 -15.48 18.53 -1.87
CA ALA A 6 -14.27 18.71 -2.71
C ALA A 6 -13.05 17.96 -2.14
N HIS A 7 -13.06 17.60 -0.85
CA HIS A 7 -12.02 16.81 -0.19
C HIS A 7 -12.16 15.31 -0.40
N LEU A 8 -13.32 14.81 -0.87
CA LEU A 8 -13.56 13.38 -0.99
C LEU A 8 -13.04 12.79 -2.31
N LEU A 9 -12.81 13.60 -3.34
CA LEU A 9 -12.47 13.11 -4.67
C LEU A 9 -11.33 13.89 -5.31
N MET A 10 -10.18 13.22 -5.53
CA MET A 10 -9.15 13.69 -6.46
C MET A 10 -9.33 12.98 -7.81
N LEU A 11 -10.47 13.19 -8.47
CA LEU A 11 -10.61 12.81 -9.88
C LEU A 11 -10.17 14.00 -10.75
N ASN A 12 -9.25 13.75 -11.70
CA ASN A 12 -8.77 14.76 -12.65
C ASN A 12 -9.81 15.05 -13.76
N SER A 13 -11.01 15.50 -13.38
CA SER A 13 -12.11 15.76 -14.32
C SER A 13 -11.87 16.99 -15.21
N SER A 14 -11.06 17.96 -14.76
CA SER A 14 -10.84 19.23 -15.46
C SER A 14 -9.99 19.15 -16.73
N ILE A 15 -9.24 18.05 -16.94
CA ILE A 15 -8.31 17.89 -18.08
C ILE A 15 -8.95 17.13 -19.24
N PHE A 16 -10.01 16.34 -18.97
CA PHE A 16 -10.61 15.46 -19.96
C PHE A 16 -11.17 16.22 -21.17
N SER A 17 -11.85 17.34 -20.95
CA SER A 17 -12.44 18.16 -22.01
C SER A 17 -11.40 18.89 -22.88
N GLN A 18 -10.19 19.11 -22.36
CA GLN A 18 -9.14 19.86 -23.04
C GLN A 18 -8.25 18.97 -23.92
N ALA A 19 -7.99 17.73 -23.50
CA ALA A 19 -7.09 16.81 -24.21
C ALA A 19 -7.53 15.33 -24.04
N PRO A 20 -8.66 14.91 -24.64
CA PRO A 20 -9.22 13.58 -24.44
C PRO A 20 -8.28 12.45 -24.91
N SER A 21 -7.57 12.66 -26.02
CA SER A 21 -6.63 11.66 -26.55
C SER A 21 -5.47 11.38 -25.60
N ALA A 22 -4.88 12.41 -25.01
CA ALA A 22 -3.80 12.28 -24.03
C ALA A 22 -4.29 11.56 -22.77
N PHE A 23 -5.49 11.88 -22.30
CA PHE A 23 -6.11 11.21 -21.16
C PHE A 23 -6.30 9.70 -21.42
N TYR A 24 -6.89 9.33 -22.56
CA TYR A 24 -7.07 7.91 -22.92
C TYR A 24 -5.74 7.18 -23.06
N ALA A 25 -4.72 7.81 -23.66
CA ALA A 25 -3.40 7.21 -23.79
C ALA A 25 -2.75 6.94 -22.42
N ILE A 26 -2.79 7.91 -21.51
CA ILE A 26 -2.26 7.76 -20.14
C ILE A 26 -2.99 6.63 -19.41
N ARG A 27 -4.33 6.57 -19.52
CA ARG A 27 -5.13 5.52 -18.87
C ARG A 27 -4.89 4.14 -19.47
N ALA A 28 -4.72 4.04 -20.79
CA ALA A 28 -4.37 2.78 -21.44
C ALA A 28 -3.03 2.25 -20.94
N VAL A 29 -2.02 3.12 -20.81
CA VAL A 29 -0.72 2.76 -20.24
C VAL A 29 -0.84 2.35 -18.77
N ASP A 30 -1.54 3.15 -17.96
CA ASP A 30 -1.79 2.87 -16.54
C ASP A 30 -2.44 1.50 -16.34
N LEU A 31 -3.52 1.20 -17.07
CA LEU A 31 -4.20 -0.09 -17.02
C LEU A 31 -3.30 -1.24 -17.50
N SER A 32 -2.51 -1.02 -18.55
CA SER A 32 -1.60 -2.05 -19.08
C SER A 32 -0.54 -2.45 -18.07
N ILE A 33 0.02 -1.48 -17.33
CA ILE A 33 0.98 -1.72 -16.24
C ILE A 33 0.34 -2.59 -15.15
N HIS A 34 -0.84 -2.20 -14.65
CA HIS A 34 -1.51 -2.94 -13.59
C HIS A 34 -1.93 -4.36 -14.00
N ILE A 35 -2.35 -4.56 -15.26
CA ILE A 35 -2.63 -5.91 -15.79
C ILE A 35 -1.36 -6.75 -15.81
N PHE A 36 -0.26 -6.17 -16.32
CA PHE A 36 1.04 -6.85 -16.38
C PHE A 36 1.52 -7.24 -14.98
N ASP A 37 1.43 -6.33 -14.02
CA ASP A 37 1.84 -6.61 -12.64
C ASP A 37 0.99 -7.70 -11.98
N LEU A 38 -0.34 -7.67 -12.17
CA LEU A 38 -1.23 -8.73 -11.68
C LEU A 38 -0.87 -10.11 -12.25
N ILE A 39 -0.42 -10.17 -13.51
CA ILE A 39 0.07 -11.41 -14.13
C ILE A 39 1.40 -11.84 -13.48
N LEU A 40 2.29 -10.90 -13.16
CA LEU A 40 3.60 -11.18 -12.57
C LEU A 40 3.56 -11.58 -11.08
N ILE A 41 2.61 -11.05 -10.30
CA ILE A 41 2.46 -11.31 -8.86
C ILE A 41 2.50 -12.80 -8.48
N PRO A 42 1.74 -13.73 -9.10
CA PRO A 42 1.82 -15.15 -8.74
C PRO A 42 3.21 -15.75 -9.00
N PHE A 43 3.89 -15.34 -10.08
CA PHE A 43 5.26 -15.78 -10.36
C PHE A 43 6.25 -15.21 -9.33
N SER A 44 6.09 -13.94 -8.95
CA SER A 44 6.85 -13.27 -7.89
C SER A 44 6.72 -14.02 -6.56
N ILE A 45 5.48 -14.32 -6.13
CA ILE A 45 5.20 -15.08 -4.90
C ILE A 45 5.84 -16.47 -4.95
N LEU A 46 5.69 -17.21 -6.06
CA LEU A 46 6.30 -18.53 -6.22
C LEU A 46 7.84 -18.47 -6.18
N ALA A 47 8.44 -17.46 -6.80
CA ALA A 47 9.89 -17.25 -6.78
C ALA A 47 10.40 -16.97 -5.36
N VAL A 48 9.72 -16.09 -4.62
CA VAL A 48 10.04 -15.75 -3.22
C VAL A 48 9.90 -16.96 -2.31
N LEU A 49 8.83 -17.74 -2.45
CA LEU A 49 8.65 -18.96 -1.65
C LEU A 49 9.72 -20.02 -1.92
N ARG A 50 10.28 -20.06 -3.15
CA ARG A 50 11.38 -20.97 -3.52
C ARG A 50 12.77 -20.43 -3.18
N ALA A 51 12.89 -19.18 -2.77
CA ALA A 51 14.17 -18.60 -2.39
C ALA A 51 14.68 -19.22 -1.08
N GLY A 52 15.57 -20.21 -1.17
CA GLY A 52 16.08 -20.96 -0.01
C GLY A 52 16.95 -20.15 0.95
N VAL A 53 17.61 -19.09 0.45
CA VAL A 53 18.55 -18.26 1.23
C VAL A 53 17.84 -17.30 2.19
N MET A 54 16.56 -16.99 1.93
CA MET A 54 15.81 -16.02 2.72
C MET A 54 15.13 -16.68 3.93
N HIS A 55 15.22 -16.04 5.10
CA HIS A 55 14.46 -16.48 6.27
C HIS A 55 12.94 -16.43 6.01
N ARG A 56 12.19 -17.31 6.67
CA ARG A 56 10.76 -17.53 6.40
C ARG A 56 9.93 -16.25 6.54
N ASN A 57 10.19 -15.44 7.55
CA ASN A 57 9.42 -14.22 7.81
C ASN A 57 9.56 -13.20 6.68
N PHE A 58 10.80 -12.87 6.28
CA PHE A 58 11.05 -12.01 5.10
C PHE A 58 10.35 -12.51 3.83
N ARG A 59 10.32 -13.83 3.59
CA ARG A 59 9.58 -14.39 2.44
C ARG A 59 8.08 -14.11 2.54
N LEU A 60 7.49 -14.39 3.70
CA LEU A 60 6.06 -14.16 3.93
C LEU A 60 5.71 -12.68 3.82
N GLN A 61 6.56 -11.79 4.35
CA GLN A 61 6.37 -10.35 4.25
C GLN A 61 6.37 -9.86 2.81
N ILE A 62 7.32 -10.31 1.98
CA ILE A 62 7.32 -9.98 0.55
C ILE A 62 6.08 -10.57 -0.14
N CYS A 63 5.62 -11.76 0.24
CA CYS A 63 4.38 -12.32 -0.27
C CYS A 63 3.17 -11.44 0.11
N PHE A 64 3.08 -10.96 1.35
CA PHE A 64 2.05 -10.02 1.77
C PHE A 64 2.11 -8.71 0.99
N ALA A 65 3.30 -8.14 0.78
CA ALA A 65 3.47 -6.95 -0.04
C ALA A 65 2.93 -7.13 -1.47
N ASN A 66 3.20 -8.29 -2.10
CA ASN A 66 2.64 -8.61 -3.42
C ASN A 66 1.10 -8.76 -3.37
N LEU A 67 0.55 -9.38 -2.32
CA LEU A 67 -0.89 -9.50 -2.15
C LEU A 67 -1.57 -8.15 -1.94
N TYR A 68 -1.01 -7.27 -1.10
CA TYR A 68 -1.53 -5.92 -0.91
C TYR A 68 -1.41 -5.08 -2.19
N TYR A 69 -0.31 -5.22 -2.93
CA TYR A 69 -0.19 -4.58 -4.24
C TYR A 69 -1.29 -5.00 -5.22
N ALA A 70 -1.65 -6.29 -5.23
CA ALA A 70 -2.78 -6.77 -6.03
C ALA A 70 -4.10 -6.09 -5.63
N ILE A 71 -4.35 -5.88 -4.34
CA ILE A 71 -5.52 -5.14 -3.85
C ILE A 71 -5.52 -3.70 -4.38
N GLY A 72 -4.35 -3.04 -4.37
CA GLY A 72 -4.18 -1.70 -4.94
C GLY A 72 -4.43 -1.65 -6.45
N CYS A 73 -4.03 -2.70 -7.18
CA CYS A 73 -4.34 -2.81 -8.60
C CYS A 73 -5.84 -2.96 -8.85
N LEU A 74 -6.52 -3.83 -8.09
CA LEU A 74 -7.96 -4.02 -8.19
C LEU A 74 -8.74 -2.75 -7.85
N SER A 75 -8.32 -2.00 -6.82
CA SER A 75 -8.95 -0.73 -6.49
C SER A 75 -8.74 0.33 -7.59
N ARG A 76 -7.60 0.29 -8.29
CA ARG A 76 -7.35 1.15 -9.45
C ARG A 76 -8.31 0.88 -10.61
N PHE A 77 -8.57 -0.39 -10.94
CA PHE A 77 -9.57 -0.75 -11.95
C PHE A 77 -10.97 -0.23 -11.58
N MET A 78 -11.36 -0.33 -10.31
CA MET A 78 -12.63 0.20 -9.83
C MET A 78 -12.71 1.72 -10.01
N ILE A 79 -11.68 2.47 -9.61
CA ILE A 79 -11.65 3.93 -9.79
C ILE A 79 -11.73 4.31 -11.27
N VAL A 80 -10.97 3.63 -12.14
CA VAL A 80 -10.99 3.88 -13.58
C VAL A 80 -12.35 3.54 -14.20
N TYR A 81 -13.02 2.49 -13.74
CA TYR A 81 -14.38 2.16 -14.17
C TYR A 81 -15.35 3.31 -13.86
N TYR A 82 -15.27 3.90 -12.67
CA TYR A 82 -16.07 5.07 -12.29
C TYR A 82 -15.76 6.28 -13.18
N GLU A 83 -14.48 6.54 -13.43
CA GLU A 83 -14.02 7.64 -14.30
C GLU A 83 -14.46 7.46 -15.76
N PHE A 84 -14.45 6.23 -16.29
CA PHE A 84 -14.76 5.96 -17.70
C PHE A 84 -16.26 6.00 -18.01
N ASN A 85 -17.09 5.63 -17.04
CA ASN A 85 -18.55 5.59 -17.20
C ASN A 85 -19.25 6.86 -16.70
N ASP A 86 -18.49 7.89 -16.30
CA ASP A 86 -18.99 9.13 -15.71
C ASP A 86 -20.02 8.86 -14.60
N MET A 87 -19.73 7.87 -13.74
CA MET A 87 -20.67 7.44 -12.72
C MET A 87 -20.90 8.58 -11.70
N PRO A 88 -22.16 8.88 -11.34
CA PRO A 88 -22.44 9.92 -10.37
C PRO A 88 -21.91 9.51 -9.00
N VAL A 89 -21.00 10.30 -8.47
CA VAL A 89 -20.40 10.08 -7.15
C VAL A 89 -21.40 10.51 -6.09
N ARG A 90 -21.81 9.58 -5.23
CA ARG A 90 -22.75 9.82 -4.13
C ARG A 90 -22.06 9.63 -2.78
N GLU A 91 -22.63 10.23 -1.74
CA GLU A 91 -22.13 10.10 -0.36
C GLU A 91 -22.23 8.67 0.18
N ASP A 92 -23.17 7.88 -0.34
CA ASP A 92 -23.41 6.49 0.01
C ASP A 92 -22.62 5.49 -0.87
N ASP A 93 -21.66 5.97 -1.66
CA ASP A 93 -20.84 5.10 -2.50
C ASP A 93 -19.69 4.43 -1.72
N TYR A 94 -20.06 3.42 -0.94
CA TYR A 94 -19.12 2.63 -0.16
C TYR A 94 -18.09 1.88 -1.02
N VAL A 95 -18.41 1.59 -2.29
CA VAL A 95 -17.52 0.87 -3.20
C VAL A 95 -16.38 1.77 -3.65
N LEU A 96 -16.70 2.98 -4.12
CA LEU A 96 -15.69 3.97 -4.49
C LEU A 96 -14.85 4.39 -3.27
N PHE A 97 -15.50 4.60 -2.12
CA PHE A 97 -14.81 4.90 -0.87
C PHE A 97 -13.81 3.81 -0.49
N ALA A 98 -14.23 2.53 -0.50
CA ALA A 98 -13.34 1.41 -0.20
C ALA A 98 -12.18 1.30 -1.20
N ALA A 99 -12.44 1.55 -2.49
CA ALA A 99 -11.39 1.54 -3.51
C ALA A 99 -10.35 2.65 -3.28
N GLU A 100 -10.78 3.86 -2.94
CA GLU A 100 -9.86 4.96 -2.64
C GLU A 100 -9.04 4.73 -1.37
N VAL A 101 -9.68 4.22 -0.31
CA VAL A 101 -9.00 3.84 0.93
C VAL A 101 -7.98 2.74 0.64
N ALA A 102 -8.37 1.67 -0.07
CA ALA A 102 -7.48 0.58 -0.44
C ALA A 102 -6.28 1.05 -1.28
N ARG A 103 -6.49 1.95 -2.25
CA ARG A 103 -5.41 2.55 -3.05
C ARG A 103 -4.40 3.30 -2.18
N THR A 104 -4.89 4.07 -1.21
CA THR A 104 -4.05 4.89 -0.34
C THR A 104 -3.33 4.02 0.69
N PHE A 105 -4.03 3.05 1.28
CA PHE A 105 -3.47 2.02 2.15
C PHE A 105 -2.26 1.31 1.53
N VAL A 106 -2.36 0.90 0.26
CA VAL A 106 -1.25 0.20 -0.41
C VAL A 106 -0.03 1.11 -0.54
N LEU A 107 -0.23 2.39 -0.90
CA LEU A 107 0.86 3.36 -0.95
C LEU A 107 1.53 3.51 0.43
N ASP A 108 0.74 3.65 1.49
CA ASP A 108 1.22 3.79 2.87
C ASP A 108 2.01 2.54 3.29
N TYR A 109 1.49 1.35 2.99
CA TYR A 109 2.15 0.08 3.28
C TYR A 109 3.53 -0.03 2.61
N PHE A 110 3.67 0.40 1.35
CA PHE A 110 4.98 0.39 0.68
C PHE A 110 5.97 1.40 1.27
N CYS A 111 5.50 2.44 1.95
CA CYS A 111 6.36 3.33 2.73
C CYS A 111 6.79 2.70 4.07
N THR A 112 5.88 2.00 4.75
CA THR A 112 6.13 1.42 6.07
C THR A 112 6.78 0.03 6.05
N ILE A 113 6.72 -0.71 4.93
CA ILE A 113 7.36 -2.03 4.82
C ILE A 113 8.87 -1.96 5.06
N VAL A 114 9.53 -0.87 4.64
CA VAL A 114 10.96 -0.68 4.87
C VAL A 114 11.24 -0.55 6.37
N TYR A 115 10.39 0.17 7.10
CA TYR A 115 10.45 0.25 8.56
C TYR A 115 10.24 -1.12 9.21
N SER A 116 9.24 -1.88 8.74
CA SER A 116 8.95 -3.23 9.22
C SER A 116 10.15 -4.18 9.04
N LEU A 117 10.78 -4.15 7.86
CA LEU A 117 11.99 -4.91 7.57
C LEU A 117 13.17 -4.51 8.47
N SER A 118 13.33 -3.21 8.77
CA SER A 118 14.36 -2.74 9.69
C SER A 118 14.15 -3.24 11.11
N VAL A 119 12.91 -3.19 11.63
CA VAL A 119 12.57 -3.74 12.96
C VAL A 119 12.85 -5.24 13.01
N GLU A 120 12.44 -5.99 11.99
CA GLU A 120 12.69 -7.43 11.91
C GLU A 120 14.18 -7.76 11.91
N ARG A 121 14.99 -6.97 11.18
CA ARG A 121 16.46 -7.08 11.21
C ARG A 121 17.04 -6.76 12.59
N THR A 122 16.55 -5.73 13.27
CA THR A 122 17.01 -5.40 14.63
C THR A 122 16.72 -6.55 15.60
N VAL A 123 15.54 -7.16 15.52
CA VAL A 123 15.21 -8.34 16.34
C VAL A 123 16.12 -9.51 15.99
N ALA A 124 16.35 -9.78 14.70
CA ALA A 124 17.25 -10.84 14.25
C ALA A 124 18.70 -10.61 14.72
N LEU A 125 19.18 -9.37 14.78
CA LEU A 125 20.53 -9.05 15.29
C LEU A 125 20.67 -9.33 16.79
N HIS A 126 19.69 -8.89 17.60
CA HIS A 126 19.75 -9.06 19.05
C HIS A 126 19.45 -10.49 19.51
N PHE A 127 18.55 -11.19 18.81
CA PHE A 127 18.11 -12.55 19.13
C PHE A 127 18.53 -13.56 18.07
N TRP A 128 19.72 -13.38 17.48
CA TRP A 128 20.22 -14.14 16.32
C TRP A 128 20.11 -15.66 16.49
N SER A 129 20.53 -16.20 17.63
CA SER A 129 20.55 -17.66 17.85
C SER A 129 19.14 -18.27 17.89
N TRP A 130 18.14 -17.50 18.31
CA TRP A 130 16.73 -17.91 18.30
C TRP A 130 16.13 -17.76 16.91
N TYR A 131 16.47 -16.66 16.23
CA TYR A 131 15.97 -16.32 14.91
C TYR A 131 16.51 -17.26 13.82
N GLU A 132 17.81 -17.57 13.84
CA GLU A 132 18.44 -18.52 12.89
C GLU A 132 17.90 -19.94 12.98
N ARG A 133 17.43 -20.37 14.16
CA ARG A 133 16.79 -21.68 14.33
C ARG A 133 15.46 -21.78 13.56
N GLY A 134 14.91 -20.67 13.07
CA GLY A 134 13.65 -20.67 12.32
C GLY A 134 12.46 -21.16 13.14
N SER A 135 12.51 -21.00 14.47
CA SER A 135 11.46 -21.48 15.38
C SER A 135 10.09 -20.92 14.95
N PRO A 136 8.98 -21.68 15.05
CA PRO A 136 7.64 -21.16 14.79
C PRO A 136 7.30 -19.87 15.56
N SER A 137 7.89 -19.68 16.75
CA SER A 137 7.75 -18.47 17.56
C SER A 137 8.25 -17.19 16.88
N THR A 138 9.15 -17.27 15.90
CA THR A 138 9.57 -16.12 15.08
C THR A 138 8.42 -15.51 14.28
N LEU A 139 7.35 -16.27 13.99
CA LEU A 139 6.16 -15.74 13.30
C LEU A 139 5.42 -14.69 14.14
N LEU A 140 5.55 -14.71 15.47
CA LEU A 140 4.98 -13.67 16.32
C LEU A 140 5.64 -12.31 16.06
N VAL A 141 6.93 -12.29 15.70
CA VAL A 141 7.62 -11.05 15.28
C VAL A 141 6.98 -10.53 14.00
N LEU A 142 6.81 -11.39 13.00
CA LEU A 142 6.16 -11.00 11.75
C LEU A 142 4.75 -10.44 11.99
N ILE A 143 3.92 -11.12 12.78
CA ILE A 143 2.56 -10.66 13.10
C ILE A 143 2.60 -9.30 13.82
N PHE A 144 3.48 -9.16 14.81
CA PHE A 144 3.59 -7.91 15.56
C PHE A 144 4.02 -6.74 14.66
N VAL A 145 5.04 -6.94 13.83
CA VAL A 145 5.56 -5.86 12.98
C VAL A 145 4.57 -5.57 11.83
N GLU A 146 3.90 -6.57 11.27
CA GLU A 146 2.81 -6.36 10.30
C GLU A 146 1.65 -5.57 10.92
N LEU A 147 1.22 -5.88 12.14
CA LEU A 147 0.17 -5.10 12.81
C LEU A 147 0.61 -3.65 13.07
N LEU A 148 1.88 -3.43 13.42
CA LEU A 148 2.43 -2.10 13.64
C LEU A 148 2.42 -1.23 12.36
N SER A 149 2.54 -1.86 11.18
CA SER A 149 2.39 -1.20 9.88
C SER A 149 0.93 -1.10 9.44
N LEU A 150 0.19 -2.21 9.41
CA LEU A 150 -1.16 -2.28 8.84
C LEU A 150 -2.18 -1.41 9.56
N VAL A 151 -2.12 -1.33 10.88
CA VAL A 151 -3.09 -0.54 11.66
C VAL A 151 -3.05 0.94 11.26
N PRO A 152 -1.91 1.66 11.30
CA PRO A 152 -1.86 3.03 10.84
C PRO A 152 -2.13 3.17 9.33
N ASP A 153 -1.63 2.25 8.50
CA ASP A 153 -1.78 2.33 7.04
C ASP A 153 -3.24 2.18 6.57
N ILE A 154 -4.09 1.52 7.36
CA ILE A 154 -5.54 1.44 7.09
C ILE A 154 -6.27 2.59 7.80
N ALA A 155 -5.95 2.84 9.07
CA ALA A 155 -6.67 3.81 9.87
C ALA A 155 -6.52 5.22 9.33
N LEU A 156 -5.30 5.65 9.00
CA LEU A 156 -4.99 7.02 8.57
C LEU A 156 -5.71 7.42 7.28
N PRO A 157 -5.66 6.64 6.17
CA PRO A 157 -6.46 6.94 4.99
C PRO A 157 -7.96 6.93 5.27
N TYR A 158 -8.45 6.00 6.10
CA TYR A 158 -9.86 5.94 6.44
C TYR A 158 -10.33 7.20 7.17
N ILE A 159 -9.65 7.63 8.24
CA ILE A 159 -10.02 8.84 8.98
C ILE A 159 -9.78 10.12 8.18
N SER A 160 -8.78 10.13 7.30
CA SER A 160 -8.52 11.24 6.39
C SER A 160 -9.63 11.39 5.37
N ARG A 161 -10.15 10.27 4.83
CA ARG A 161 -11.30 10.28 3.91
C ARG A 161 -12.61 10.64 4.59
N LEU A 162 -12.76 10.36 5.88
CA LEU A 162 -13.88 10.89 6.67
C LEU A 162 -13.77 12.40 6.96
N GLY A 163 -12.67 13.06 6.57
CA GLY A 163 -12.44 14.48 6.83
C GLY A 163 -12.10 14.80 8.29
N VAL A 164 -11.80 13.78 9.11
CA VAL A 164 -11.43 13.97 10.53
C VAL A 164 -10.04 14.55 10.66
N ILE A 165 -9.12 14.16 9.76
CA ILE A 165 -7.76 14.70 9.68
C ILE A 165 -7.46 15.17 8.25
N SER A 166 -6.55 16.14 8.13
CA SER A 166 -5.99 16.50 6.82
C SER A 166 -5.03 15.41 6.31
N HIS A 167 -4.69 15.45 5.02
CA HIS A 167 -3.71 14.54 4.44
C HIS A 167 -2.26 14.78 4.93
N PHE A 168 -1.98 15.95 5.51
CA PHE A 168 -0.63 16.34 5.91
C PHE A 168 -0.05 15.44 7.04
N PRO A 169 -0.77 15.12 8.13
CA PRO A 169 -0.34 14.12 9.11
C PRO A 169 0.00 12.75 8.52
N VAL A 170 -0.76 12.28 7.52
CA VAL A 170 -0.50 11.00 6.85
C VAL A 170 0.85 11.03 6.15
N PHE A 171 1.11 12.11 5.41
CA PHE A 171 2.41 12.33 4.76
C PHE A 171 3.57 12.41 5.76
N ILE A 172 3.41 13.15 6.86
CA ILE A 172 4.44 13.25 7.90
C ILE A 172 4.73 11.89 8.53
N PHE A 173 3.70 11.08 8.80
CA PHE A 173 3.86 9.71 9.28
C PHE A 173 4.66 8.84 8.31
N GLN A 174 4.34 8.87 7.01
CA GLN A 174 5.07 8.13 5.97
C GLN A 174 6.55 8.52 5.94
N VAL A 175 6.85 9.83 5.95
CA VAL A 175 8.23 10.33 5.95
C VAL A 175 8.97 9.93 7.23
N ALA A 176 8.31 10.00 8.38
CA ALA A 176 8.88 9.58 9.66
C ALA A 176 9.18 8.07 9.68
N ALA A 177 8.25 7.23 9.21
CA ALA A 177 8.44 5.79 9.11
C ALA A 177 9.61 5.46 8.17
N TRP A 178 9.67 6.12 7.01
CA TRP A 178 10.74 5.92 6.05
C TRP A 178 12.12 6.37 6.61
N THR A 179 12.20 7.53 7.24
CA THR A 179 13.47 8.04 7.81
C THR A 179 13.95 7.21 9.02
N THR A 180 13.04 6.78 9.90
CA THR A 180 13.38 5.89 11.01
C THR A 180 13.88 4.53 10.54
N SER A 181 13.36 4.01 9.42
CA SER A 181 13.87 2.76 8.83
C SER A 181 15.35 2.82 8.46
N ILE A 182 15.83 3.99 8.02
CA ILE A 182 17.23 4.25 7.68
C ILE A 182 18.08 4.28 8.95
N LEU A 183 17.61 4.99 9.99
CA LEU A 183 18.35 5.14 11.25
C LEU A 183 18.49 3.82 12.01
N VAL A 184 17.45 2.99 12.03
CA VAL A 184 17.44 1.69 12.71
C VAL A 184 18.33 0.66 11.99
N GLY A 185 18.63 0.87 10.70
CA GLY A 185 19.45 -0.03 9.89
C GLY A 185 20.96 0.07 10.10
N PHE A 186 21.45 1.08 10.83
CA PHE A 186 22.88 1.22 11.11
C PHE A 186 23.22 0.62 12.48
N PRO A 187 23.97 -0.50 12.54
CA PRO A 187 24.59 -0.92 13.79
C PRO A 187 25.62 0.14 14.18
N LEU A 188 25.38 0.84 15.28
CA LEU A 188 26.39 1.65 15.98
C LEU A 188 27.42 0.74 16.65
#